data_AF-A0AAD7U2F8-F1
#
_entry.id   AF-A0AAD7U2F8-F1
#
_cell.length_a   1.000
_cell.length_b   1.000
_cell.length_c   1.000
_cell.angle_alpha   90.00
_cell.angle_beta   90.00
_cell.angle_gamma   90.00
#
_symmetry.space_group_name_H-M   'P 1'
#
loop_
_entity.id
_entity.type
_entity.pdbx_description
1 polymer ?
#
loop_
_entity_poly.entity_id
_entity_poly.type
_entity_poly.pdbx_seq_one_letter_code
_entity_poly.pdbx_strand_id
1 'polypeptide(L)'
;MDFNEDDLTVRDWRHRLQRTFLNDRRPPKAEDMPAMDALFKAVENYERMSSQSLKMSKIDKVLLHIAAKDDLPRDDEFHFRERAQNLIQKWQPLLLEIQEAKVAKLQRLTSAATDSTSEAGHAERRDAVNVDVGPNDTTPSCHDSAPAPVLPADPQTSDLHAMPTIGQSSDTTPSTSPTTERITIEVCIDSVESAIAAVRGGADRLELCGNLALGGGTTPSIGLFKAVRVAAPQGLPIMVMIRPRTGDFLYTDAEHRVMREDIKAFKEAGADGVVLGILQKDGKIDVARTKTGQASTAPSPSALPHLRLLLRTASRMPSFAKVLVGSGVNAQTVGPLLAELLPCGLREVHLSAGGWTPSEMEFRREGMGMGVGREGEWAIWRTSEQKVREVRELVDKAWLEYVEREKAQ
;
A
#
# COMPACT_ATOMS: atom_id res chain seq x y z
N MET A 1 -24.69 21.14 10.64
CA MET A 1 -24.85 21.16 9.17
C MET A 1 -26.26 20.70 8.93
N ASP A 2 -27.14 21.61 8.52
CA ASP A 2 -28.49 21.25 8.13
C ASP A 2 -28.41 20.42 6.85
N PHE A 3 -28.85 19.17 6.91
CA PHE A 3 -28.88 18.31 5.73
C PHE A 3 -30.02 18.79 4.84
N ASN A 4 -29.69 19.25 3.64
CA ASN A 4 -30.70 19.54 2.64
C ASN A 4 -31.48 18.23 2.32
N GLU A 5 -32.79 18.31 2.18
CA GLU A 5 -33.67 17.18 1.90
C GLU A 5 -33.21 16.42 0.63
N ASP A 6 -32.75 17.19 -0.37
CA ASP A 6 -32.15 16.68 -1.60
C ASP A 6 -30.92 15.78 -1.35
N ASP A 7 -30.05 16.15 -0.39
CA ASP A 7 -28.83 15.37 -0.07
C ASP A 7 -29.19 14.03 0.60
N LEU A 8 -30.26 14.01 1.41
CA LEU A 8 -30.76 12.79 2.04
C LEU A 8 -31.38 11.84 1.01
N THR A 9 -32.15 12.37 0.06
CA THR A 9 -32.76 11.60 -1.02
C THR A 9 -31.73 10.95 -1.93
N VAL A 10 -30.73 11.71 -2.39
CA VAL A 10 -29.65 11.14 -3.24
C VAL A 10 -28.83 10.11 -2.47
N ARG A 11 -28.61 10.32 -1.16
CA ARG A 11 -27.95 9.33 -0.31
C ARG A 11 -28.77 8.04 -0.17
N ASP A 12 -30.09 8.12 0.00
CA ASP A 12 -30.96 6.93 0.05
C ASP A 12 -30.88 6.14 -1.25
N TRP A 13 -30.98 6.82 -2.40
CA TRP A 13 -30.83 6.17 -3.70
C TRP A 13 -29.50 5.46 -3.86
N ARG A 14 -28.40 6.13 -3.47
CA ARG A 14 -27.05 5.56 -3.45
C ARG A 14 -26.98 4.29 -2.59
N HIS A 15 -27.58 4.31 -1.39
CA HIS A 15 -27.61 3.14 -0.50
C HIS A 15 -28.38 1.97 -1.11
N ARG A 16 -29.54 2.25 -1.70
CA ARG A 16 -30.37 1.22 -2.35
C ARG A 16 -29.68 0.60 -3.56
N LEU A 17 -29.09 1.42 -4.43
CA LEU A 17 -28.33 0.96 -5.59
C LEU A 17 -27.11 0.13 -5.17
N GLN A 18 -26.32 0.60 -4.20
CA GLN A 18 -25.16 -0.14 -3.72
C GLN A 18 -25.57 -1.48 -3.10
N ARG A 19 -26.60 -1.48 -2.24
CA ARG A 19 -27.06 -2.69 -1.54
C ARG A 19 -27.57 -3.77 -2.49
N THR A 20 -28.19 -3.38 -3.61
CA THR A 20 -28.73 -4.35 -4.57
C THR A 20 -27.68 -4.82 -5.58
N PHE A 21 -26.89 -3.91 -6.15
CA PHE A 21 -26.00 -4.25 -7.28
C PHE A 21 -24.56 -4.58 -6.87
N LEU A 22 -24.09 -4.09 -5.72
CA LEU A 22 -22.69 -4.14 -5.31
C LEU A 22 -22.48 -4.86 -3.97
N ASN A 23 -23.46 -5.63 -3.51
CA ASN A 23 -23.36 -6.40 -2.27
C ASN A 23 -22.82 -7.81 -2.55
N ASP A 24 -21.60 -8.08 -2.13
CA ASP A 24 -20.93 -9.37 -2.37
C ASP A 24 -21.59 -10.54 -1.62
N ARG A 25 -22.35 -10.28 -0.55
CA ARG A 25 -23.04 -11.32 0.24
C ARG A 25 -24.42 -11.68 -0.30
N ARG A 26 -25.03 -10.76 -1.04
CA ARG A 26 -26.33 -10.96 -1.67
C ARG A 26 -26.22 -10.47 -3.12
N PRO A 27 -25.80 -11.34 -4.06
CA PRO A 27 -25.72 -10.94 -5.45
C PRO A 27 -27.09 -10.46 -5.94
N PRO A 28 -27.12 -9.52 -6.91
CA PRO A 28 -28.37 -9.01 -7.47
C PRO A 28 -29.20 -10.18 -8.00
N LYS A 29 -30.50 -10.18 -7.69
CA LYS A 29 -31.44 -11.20 -8.14
C LYS A 29 -32.44 -10.61 -9.13
N ALA A 30 -32.90 -11.42 -10.08
CA ALA A 30 -33.90 -11.03 -11.08
C ALA A 30 -35.22 -10.48 -10.48
N GLU A 31 -35.57 -10.91 -9.26
CA GLU A 31 -36.75 -10.46 -8.50
C GLU A 31 -36.66 -9.01 -8.02
N ASP A 32 -35.44 -8.50 -7.79
CA ASP A 32 -35.20 -7.14 -7.28
C ASP A 32 -35.17 -6.09 -8.43
N MET A 33 -35.08 -6.53 -9.68
CA MET A 33 -34.85 -5.67 -10.86
C MET A 33 -36.00 -4.68 -11.15
N PRO A 34 -37.30 -5.03 -11.06
CA PRO A 34 -38.38 -4.06 -11.28
C PRO A 34 -38.36 -2.89 -10.27
N ALA A 35 -37.98 -3.17 -9.02
CA ALA A 35 -37.84 -2.13 -7.99
C ALA A 35 -36.62 -1.22 -8.26
N MET A 36 -35.55 -1.77 -8.84
CA MET A 36 -34.38 -0.99 -9.26
C MET A 36 -34.65 -0.17 -10.51
N ASP A 37 -35.46 -0.67 -11.46
CA ASP A 37 -35.91 0.12 -12.62
C ASP A 37 -36.67 1.37 -12.18
N ALA A 38 -37.62 1.23 -11.26
CA ALA A 38 -38.35 2.36 -10.69
C ALA A 38 -37.42 3.36 -9.99
N LEU A 39 -36.38 2.85 -9.31
CA LEU A 39 -35.37 3.69 -8.67
C LEU A 39 -34.52 4.45 -9.70
N PHE A 40 -34.04 3.79 -10.75
CA PHE A 40 -33.30 4.46 -11.83
C PHE A 40 -34.17 5.53 -12.50
N LYS A 41 -35.46 5.26 -12.76
CA LYS A 41 -36.41 6.26 -13.31
C LYS A 41 -36.53 7.48 -12.40
N ALA A 42 -36.57 7.27 -11.08
CA ALA A 42 -36.61 8.38 -10.13
C ALA A 42 -35.32 9.22 -10.18
N VAL A 43 -34.16 8.57 -10.29
CA VAL A 43 -32.85 9.24 -10.38
C VAL A 43 -32.70 10.00 -11.71
N GLU A 44 -33.15 9.41 -12.82
CA GLU A 44 -33.07 10.00 -14.17
C GLU A 44 -33.91 11.27 -14.30
N ASN A 45 -35.12 11.23 -13.73
CA ASN A 45 -36.07 12.33 -13.75
C ASN A 45 -35.79 13.38 -12.66
N TYR A 46 -34.74 13.21 -11.85
CA TYR A 46 -34.38 14.17 -10.83
C TYR A 46 -33.57 15.33 -11.43
N GLU A 47 -34.19 16.51 -11.49
CA GLU A 47 -33.60 17.72 -12.08
C GLU A 47 -32.76 18.53 -11.09
N ARG A 48 -32.99 18.37 -9.79
CA ARG A 48 -32.35 19.16 -8.72
C ARG A 48 -30.96 18.65 -8.31
N MET A 49 -30.31 17.86 -9.16
CA MET A 49 -28.98 17.32 -8.85
C MET A 49 -27.93 18.43 -8.76
N SER A 50 -27.14 18.44 -7.67
CA SER A 50 -26.11 19.46 -7.41
C SER A 50 -24.72 18.86 -7.21
N SER A 51 -23.68 19.69 -7.38
CA SER A 51 -22.29 19.32 -7.09
C SER A 51 -22.08 18.94 -5.62
N GLN A 52 -22.83 19.56 -4.69
CA GLN A 52 -22.84 19.20 -3.28
C GLN A 52 -23.44 17.81 -3.04
N SER A 53 -24.61 17.53 -3.61
CA SER A 53 -25.33 16.25 -3.41
C SER A 53 -24.53 15.07 -3.97
N LEU A 54 -23.88 15.24 -5.13
CA LEU A 54 -22.97 14.25 -5.70
C LEU A 54 -21.73 14.04 -4.82
N LYS A 55 -21.12 15.13 -4.33
CA LYS A 55 -19.94 15.08 -3.46
C LYS A 55 -20.21 14.35 -2.15
N MET A 56 -21.38 14.58 -1.54
CA MET A 56 -21.78 13.98 -0.26
C MET A 56 -22.21 12.52 -0.41
N SER A 57 -23.07 12.22 -1.38
CA SER A 57 -23.60 10.86 -1.59
C SER A 57 -22.58 9.90 -2.21
N LYS A 58 -21.71 10.40 -3.10
CA LYS A 58 -20.83 9.60 -3.96
C LYS A 58 -21.60 8.57 -4.80
N ILE A 59 -22.83 8.91 -5.21
CA ILE A 59 -23.68 8.05 -6.05
C ILE A 59 -23.05 7.78 -7.42
N ASP A 60 -22.27 8.73 -7.95
CA ASP A 60 -21.48 8.60 -9.19
C ASP A 60 -20.55 7.39 -9.15
N LYS A 61 -19.93 7.10 -7.99
CA LYS A 61 -19.05 5.95 -7.83
C LYS A 61 -19.80 4.64 -7.90
N VAL A 62 -20.99 4.58 -7.33
CA VAL A 62 -21.84 3.37 -7.39
C VAL A 62 -22.27 3.13 -8.83
N LEU A 63 -22.72 4.16 -9.55
CA LEU A 63 -23.09 4.06 -10.96
C LEU A 63 -21.93 3.61 -11.84
N LEU A 64 -20.70 4.09 -11.59
CA LEU A 64 -19.50 3.65 -12.33
C LEU A 64 -19.24 2.15 -12.15
N HIS A 65 -19.46 1.60 -10.96
CA HIS A 65 -19.29 0.16 -10.72
C HIS A 65 -20.43 -0.66 -11.34
N ILE A 66 -21.67 -0.13 -11.34
CA ILE A 66 -22.80 -0.79 -12.02
C ILE A 66 -22.53 -0.84 -13.54
N ALA A 67 -22.10 0.26 -14.14
CA ALA A 67 -21.77 0.36 -15.56
C ALA A 67 -20.65 -0.61 -16.00
N ALA A 68 -19.76 -1.00 -15.08
CA ALA A 68 -18.61 -1.86 -15.33
C ALA A 68 -18.86 -3.35 -15.02
N LYS A 69 -20.06 -3.75 -14.58
CA LYS A 69 -20.38 -5.17 -14.35
C LYS A 69 -20.65 -5.89 -15.67
N ASP A 70 -20.23 -7.15 -15.75
CA ASP A 70 -20.47 -8.00 -16.92
C ASP A 70 -21.70 -8.92 -16.76
N ASP A 71 -22.06 -9.27 -15.52
CA ASP A 71 -23.16 -10.18 -15.20
C ASP A 71 -24.20 -9.49 -14.31
N LEU A 72 -25.17 -8.83 -14.94
CA LEU A 72 -26.29 -8.17 -14.28
C LEU A 72 -27.62 -8.85 -14.67
N PRO A 73 -28.43 -9.30 -13.69
CA PRO A 73 -29.71 -9.93 -13.98
C PRO A 73 -30.63 -8.98 -14.75
N ARG A 74 -31.23 -9.47 -15.85
CA ARG A 74 -32.22 -8.74 -16.67
C ARG A 74 -31.73 -7.38 -17.17
N ASP A 75 -30.42 -7.21 -17.35
CA ASP A 75 -29.85 -5.97 -17.91
C ASP A 75 -30.21 -5.79 -19.39
N ASP A 76 -30.50 -6.88 -20.10
CA ASP A 76 -31.05 -6.90 -21.45
C ASP A 76 -32.47 -6.29 -21.54
N GLU A 77 -33.23 -6.32 -20.45
CA GLU A 77 -34.59 -5.78 -20.37
C GLU A 77 -34.62 -4.35 -19.80
N PHE A 78 -33.83 -4.07 -18.77
CA PHE A 78 -33.88 -2.79 -18.03
C PHE A 78 -32.71 -1.84 -18.30
N HIS A 79 -31.69 -2.29 -19.02
CA HIS A 79 -30.55 -1.52 -19.50
C HIS A 79 -29.81 -0.73 -18.38
N PHE A 80 -29.61 -1.35 -17.22
CA PHE A 80 -29.02 -0.68 -16.04
C PHE A 80 -27.62 -0.14 -16.30
N ARG A 81 -26.79 -0.86 -17.07
CA ARG A 81 -25.43 -0.41 -17.40
C ARG A 81 -25.42 0.84 -18.24
N GLU A 82 -26.21 0.85 -19.32
CA GLU A 82 -26.33 1.99 -20.22
C GLU A 82 -26.91 3.21 -19.48
N ARG A 83 -27.96 3.00 -18.68
CA ARG A 83 -28.57 4.05 -17.87
C ARG A 83 -27.62 4.64 -16.85
N ALA A 84 -26.79 3.81 -16.21
CA ALA A 84 -25.75 4.27 -15.30
C ALA A 84 -24.70 5.14 -16.02
N GLN A 85 -24.27 4.73 -17.22
CA GLN A 85 -23.35 5.52 -18.06
C GLN A 85 -23.97 6.87 -18.46
N ASN A 86 -25.23 6.88 -18.89
CA ASN A 86 -25.95 8.09 -19.29
C ASN A 86 -26.09 9.07 -18.12
N LEU A 87 -26.37 8.59 -16.91
CA LEU A 87 -26.42 9.42 -15.70
C LEU A 87 -25.06 10.03 -15.35
N ILE A 88 -23.97 9.25 -15.47
CA ILE A 88 -22.60 9.76 -15.25
C ILE A 88 -22.27 10.84 -16.27
N GLN A 89 -22.62 10.63 -17.54
CA GLN A 89 -22.42 11.62 -18.60
C GLN A 89 -23.25 12.88 -18.35
N LYS A 90 -24.52 12.75 -17.96
CA LYS A 90 -25.42 13.86 -17.60
C LYS A 90 -24.83 14.73 -16.48
N TRP A 91 -24.16 14.12 -15.50
CA TRP A 91 -23.59 14.83 -14.35
C TRP A 91 -22.10 15.19 -14.51
N GLN A 92 -21.52 14.95 -15.68
CA GLN A 92 -20.11 15.24 -15.93
C GLN A 92 -19.72 16.70 -15.62
N PRO A 93 -20.52 17.73 -15.96
CA PRO A 93 -20.19 19.12 -15.60
C PRO A 93 -20.09 19.34 -14.09
N LEU A 94 -21.02 18.77 -13.31
CA LEU A 94 -21.02 18.86 -11.84
C LEU A 94 -19.82 18.11 -11.23
N LEU A 95 -19.41 16.99 -11.83
CA LEU A 95 -18.24 16.23 -11.40
C LEU A 95 -16.93 17.00 -11.67
N LEU A 96 -16.84 17.72 -12.79
CA LEU A 96 -15.70 18.62 -13.06
C LEU A 96 -15.65 19.76 -12.05
N GLU A 97 -16.78 20.41 -11.75
CA GLU A 97 -16.85 21.48 -10.75
C GLU A 97 -16.35 21.01 -9.37
N ILE A 98 -16.72 19.79 -8.95
CA ILE A 98 -16.20 19.19 -7.70
C ILE A 98 -14.68 19.01 -7.76
N GLN A 99 -14.14 18.62 -8.91
CA GLN A 99 -12.71 18.42 -9.10
C GLN A 99 -11.95 19.74 -9.09
N GLU A 100 -12.45 20.76 -9.78
CA GLU A 100 -11.89 22.11 -9.81
C GLU A 100 -11.91 22.75 -8.42
N ALA A 101 -13.01 22.64 -7.68
CA ALA A 101 -13.10 23.14 -6.31
C ALA A 101 -12.10 22.46 -5.36
N LYS A 102 -11.80 21.17 -5.57
CA LYS A 102 -10.74 20.47 -4.82
C LYS A 102 -9.36 21.02 -5.18
N VAL A 103 -9.08 21.20 -6.46
CA VAL A 103 -7.81 21.76 -6.95
C VAL A 103 -7.62 23.19 -6.44
N ALA A 104 -8.63 24.05 -6.53
CA ALA A 104 -8.57 25.43 -6.02
C ALA A 104 -8.38 25.49 -4.50
N LYS A 105 -9.03 24.59 -3.74
CA LYS A 105 -8.82 24.49 -2.29
C LYS A 105 -7.37 24.08 -1.97
N LEU A 106 -6.82 23.11 -2.71
CA LEU A 106 -5.43 22.69 -2.55
C LEU A 106 -4.46 23.82 -2.90
N GLN A 107 -4.72 24.58 -3.98
CA GLN A 107 -3.91 25.74 -4.39
C GLN A 107 -3.91 26.88 -3.35
N ARG A 108 -5.06 27.19 -2.74
CA ARG A 108 -5.14 28.19 -1.66
C ARG A 108 -4.36 27.76 -0.42
N LEU A 109 -4.47 26.49 -0.04
CA LEU A 109 -3.70 25.92 1.09
C LEU A 109 -2.19 25.97 0.84
N THR A 110 -1.75 25.77 -0.40
CA THR A 110 -0.33 25.89 -0.75
C THR A 110 0.17 27.33 -0.80
N SER A 111 -0.70 28.31 -1.11
CA SER A 111 -0.33 29.73 -1.19
C SER A 111 -0.29 30.39 0.20
N ALA A 112 -1.17 29.98 1.11
CA ALA A 112 -1.16 30.45 2.50
C ALA A 112 0.07 29.96 3.30
N ALA A 113 0.68 28.86 2.86
CA ALA A 113 1.91 28.32 3.48
C ALA A 113 3.19 29.06 3.04
N THR A 114 3.15 29.83 1.94
CA THR A 114 4.31 30.60 1.45
C THR A 114 4.40 32.00 2.06
N ASP A 115 3.26 32.64 2.40
CA ASP A 115 3.28 33.99 2.99
C ASP A 115 3.75 34.02 4.45
N SER A 116 3.61 32.91 5.20
CA SER A 116 4.01 32.83 6.61
C SER A 116 5.53 32.63 6.84
N THR A 117 6.35 32.63 5.78
CA THR A 117 7.81 32.44 5.87
C THR A 117 8.64 33.67 5.51
N SER A 118 8.03 34.86 5.36
CA SER A 118 8.74 36.08 4.97
C SER A 118 9.02 37.11 6.09
N GLU A 119 8.58 36.88 7.33
CA GLU A 119 8.90 37.75 8.49
C GLU A 119 9.71 37.01 9.57
N ALA A 120 10.97 36.66 9.27
CA ALA A 120 11.98 36.41 10.30
C ALA A 120 13.38 36.56 9.71
N GLY A 121 13.80 37.81 9.51
CA GLY A 121 15.16 38.18 9.15
C GLY A 121 15.70 39.27 10.07
N HIS A 122 16.89 39.01 10.65
CA HIS A 122 17.83 39.94 11.29
C HIS A 122 17.59 40.37 12.75
N ALA A 123 18.37 39.80 13.68
CA ALA A 123 19.25 40.57 14.59
C ALA A 123 20.23 39.66 15.35
N GLU A 124 21.49 40.09 15.41
CA GLU A 124 22.64 39.45 16.05
C GLU A 124 22.76 39.74 17.57
N ARG A 125 23.26 38.74 18.32
CA ARG A 125 24.23 38.71 19.44
C ARG A 125 24.39 39.86 20.49
N ARG A 126 24.66 39.39 21.73
CA ARG A 126 25.22 40.03 22.99
C ARG A 126 24.17 40.74 23.87
N ASP A 127 24.12 40.63 25.21
CA ASP A 127 25.14 40.50 26.27
C ASP A 127 24.66 39.67 27.48
N ALA A 128 25.62 39.29 28.33
CA ALA A 128 25.46 38.63 29.61
C ALA A 128 25.28 39.62 30.78
N VAL A 129 24.45 39.28 31.77
CA VAL A 129 24.57 39.70 33.20
C VAL A 129 24.00 38.58 34.09
N ASN A 130 24.51 38.50 35.31
CA ASN A 130 24.67 37.35 36.20
C ASN A 130 23.97 37.60 37.57
N VAL A 131 23.75 36.54 38.38
CA VAL A 131 23.50 36.50 39.86
C VAL A 131 22.04 36.84 40.31
N ASP A 132 21.33 36.12 41.19
CA ASP A 132 21.69 35.59 42.52
C ASP A 132 20.72 34.48 43.07
N VAL A 133 21.13 33.83 44.17
CA VAL A 133 20.57 32.64 44.84
C VAL A 133 19.82 32.97 46.15
N GLY A 134 18.58 32.48 46.26
CA GLY A 134 17.89 31.94 47.47
C GLY A 134 17.42 32.88 48.60
N PRO A 135 16.74 32.38 49.66
CA PRO A 135 15.80 31.25 49.77
C PRO A 135 14.50 31.61 50.58
N ASN A 136 13.43 30.80 50.52
CA ASN A 136 12.75 30.32 51.75
C ASN A 136 11.59 29.33 51.54
N ASP A 137 11.54 28.40 52.49
CA ASP A 137 10.53 27.39 52.81
C ASP A 137 9.10 27.92 52.99
N THR A 138 8.12 27.10 52.62
CA THR A 138 7.13 26.53 53.57
C THR A 138 6.22 25.50 52.90
N THR A 139 6.25 24.27 53.42
CA THR A 139 5.21 23.24 53.25
C THR A 139 4.10 23.43 54.30
N PRO A 140 2.93 22.78 54.13
CA PRO A 140 2.73 21.55 54.90
C PRO A 140 2.08 20.40 54.12
N SER A 141 2.37 19.19 54.60
CA SER A 141 1.93 17.88 54.10
C SER A 141 0.47 17.55 54.39
N CYS A 142 -0.09 16.54 53.69
CA CYS A 142 -0.80 15.41 54.31
C CYS A 142 -0.68 14.16 53.41
N HIS A 143 -0.43 13.02 54.06
CA HIS A 143 -0.26 11.65 53.55
C HIS A 143 -1.52 11.07 52.88
N ASP A 144 -1.35 10.17 51.90
CA ASP A 144 -1.61 8.74 52.14
C ASP A 144 -1.02 7.82 51.05
N SER A 145 -0.71 6.58 51.46
CA SER A 145 0.20 5.64 50.81
C SER A 145 -0.52 4.46 50.14
N ALA A 146 0.01 3.94 49.02
CA ALA A 146 0.16 2.50 48.77
C ALA A 146 1.01 2.23 47.48
N PRO A 147 1.94 1.26 47.47
CA PRO A 147 2.89 1.05 46.37
C PRO A 147 2.51 -0.08 45.39
N ALA A 148 3.15 -0.03 44.22
CA ALA A 148 3.03 -0.96 43.09
C ALA A 148 3.61 -2.37 43.39
N PRO A 149 3.13 -3.44 42.71
CA PRO A 149 3.58 -4.80 42.98
C PRO A 149 4.92 -5.13 42.30
N VAL A 150 5.77 -5.81 43.07
CA VAL A 150 7.05 -6.43 42.69
C VAL A 150 6.78 -7.84 42.14
N LEU A 151 7.37 -8.17 40.99
CA LEU A 151 7.41 -9.54 40.46
C LEU A 151 8.55 -10.33 41.13
N PRO A 152 8.35 -11.59 41.54
CA PRO A 152 9.41 -12.38 42.17
C PRO A 152 10.33 -13.03 41.13
N ALA A 153 11.61 -13.12 41.52
CA ALA A 153 12.67 -13.84 40.85
C ALA A 153 12.66 -15.35 41.16
N ASP A 154 13.27 -16.09 40.24
CA ASP A 154 13.51 -17.54 40.16
C ASP A 154 14.28 -18.14 41.36
N PRO A 155 14.06 -19.44 41.66
CA PRO A 155 15.16 -20.39 41.89
C PRO A 155 14.86 -21.78 41.27
N GLN A 156 15.79 -22.66 40.85
CA GLN A 156 17.23 -22.81 40.97
C GLN A 156 17.69 -23.93 39.99
N THR A 157 18.98 -23.89 39.64
CA THR A 157 19.95 -24.95 39.19
C THR A 157 19.54 -26.42 39.40
N SER A 158 19.91 -27.42 38.57
CA SER A 158 21.25 -27.79 38.07
C SER A 158 21.14 -28.88 36.99
N ASP A 159 22.11 -28.96 36.06
CA ASP A 159 22.97 -30.15 35.88
C ASP A 159 23.87 -30.03 34.64
N LEU A 160 25.15 -30.34 34.88
CA LEU A 160 26.25 -30.43 33.94
C LEU A 160 26.16 -31.73 33.12
N HIS A 161 26.44 -31.69 31.81
CA HIS A 161 27.51 -32.52 31.22
C HIS A 161 27.77 -32.26 29.72
N ALA A 162 29.06 -32.05 29.43
CA ALA A 162 29.85 -32.56 28.30
C ALA A 162 29.55 -32.11 26.86
N MET A 163 30.50 -31.33 26.32
CA MET A 163 30.81 -31.20 24.89
C MET A 163 31.40 -32.51 24.34
N PRO A 164 31.38 -32.67 23.00
CA PRO A 164 32.58 -33.13 22.31
C PRO A 164 33.04 -32.13 21.26
N THR A 165 34.35 -31.90 21.29
CA THR A 165 35.19 -31.27 20.27
C THR A 165 35.06 -31.98 18.93
N ILE A 166 34.84 -31.25 17.84
CA ILE A 166 35.16 -31.72 16.47
C ILE A 166 36.06 -30.68 15.80
N GLY A 167 37.17 -31.19 15.29
CA GLY A 167 38.36 -30.45 14.88
C GLY A 167 38.22 -29.62 13.62
N GLN A 168 39.21 -28.73 13.49
CA GLN A 168 39.56 -28.00 12.28
C GLN A 168 40.06 -28.98 11.21
N SER A 169 39.52 -28.87 9.99
CA SER A 169 40.23 -29.27 8.78
C SER A 169 40.01 -28.23 7.69
N SER A 170 41.13 -27.69 7.24
CA SER A 170 41.32 -26.74 6.15
C SER A 170 41.03 -27.33 4.78
N ASP A 171 40.65 -26.43 3.88
CA ASP A 171 40.85 -26.44 2.43
C ASP A 171 39.92 -27.33 1.58
N THR A 172 39.08 -26.66 0.78
CA THR A 172 38.77 -27.07 -0.60
C THR A 172 38.01 -25.94 -1.28
N THR A 173 38.71 -25.28 -2.22
CA THR A 173 38.24 -24.64 -3.47
C THR A 173 36.73 -24.38 -3.65
N PRO A 174 36.31 -23.18 -4.12
CA PRO A 174 34.92 -22.94 -4.46
C PRO A 174 34.55 -23.83 -5.65
N SER A 175 33.74 -24.85 -5.36
CA SER A 175 33.03 -25.63 -6.35
C SER A 175 32.14 -24.68 -7.14
N THR A 176 32.57 -24.32 -8.34
CA THR A 176 31.73 -23.66 -9.34
C THR A 176 30.82 -24.72 -9.96
N SER A 177 29.84 -25.20 -9.19
CA SER A 177 28.59 -25.63 -9.79
C SER A 177 27.89 -24.36 -10.29
N PRO A 178 27.32 -24.35 -11.51
CA PRO A 178 26.52 -23.21 -11.93
C PRO A 178 25.34 -23.14 -10.98
N THR A 179 25.30 -22.09 -10.13
CA THR A 179 24.07 -21.73 -9.45
C THR A 179 23.02 -21.60 -10.55
N THR A 180 22.01 -22.46 -10.53
CA THR A 180 20.86 -22.36 -11.42
C THR A 180 20.20 -21.02 -11.13
N GLU A 181 20.61 -20.00 -11.89
CA GLU A 181 20.07 -18.66 -11.82
C GLU A 181 18.55 -18.82 -11.94
N ARG A 182 17.79 -18.37 -10.94
CA ARG A 182 16.31 -18.43 -10.93
C ARG A 182 15.78 -17.02 -10.94
N ILE A 183 14.62 -16.84 -11.56
CA ILE A 183 13.89 -15.57 -11.51
C ILE A 183 13.52 -15.30 -10.05
N THR A 184 13.92 -14.13 -9.55
CA THR A 184 13.63 -13.70 -8.18
C THR A 184 12.17 -13.28 -8.07
N ILE A 185 11.48 -13.79 -7.04
CA ILE A 185 10.12 -13.38 -6.69
C ILE A 185 10.16 -12.53 -5.42
N GLU A 186 9.77 -11.25 -5.54
CA GLU A 186 9.58 -10.34 -4.41
C GLU A 186 8.10 -10.23 -4.04
N VAL A 187 7.76 -10.43 -2.77
CA VAL A 187 6.37 -10.34 -2.28
C VAL A 187 6.18 -9.15 -1.34
N CYS A 188 5.18 -8.29 -1.61
CA CYS A 188 4.72 -7.27 -0.67
C CYS A 188 4.09 -7.93 0.56
N ILE A 189 4.51 -7.54 1.76
CA ILE A 189 3.92 -8.02 3.01
C ILE A 189 3.69 -6.85 3.97
N ASP A 190 2.69 -6.97 4.84
CA ASP A 190 2.31 -5.95 5.82
C ASP A 190 2.13 -6.48 7.25
N SER A 191 2.47 -7.75 7.46
CA SER A 191 2.40 -8.41 8.76
C SER A 191 3.44 -9.54 8.86
N VAL A 192 3.67 -10.04 10.06
CA VAL A 192 4.53 -11.21 10.29
C VAL A 192 3.94 -12.46 9.65
N GLU A 193 2.63 -12.65 9.75
CA GLU A 193 1.91 -13.77 9.12
C GLU A 193 2.04 -13.72 7.59
N SER A 194 1.90 -12.52 7.00
CA SER A 194 2.12 -12.31 5.57
C SER A 194 3.55 -12.67 5.15
N ALA A 195 4.57 -12.30 5.96
CA ALA A 195 5.95 -12.69 5.71
C ALA A 195 6.16 -14.21 5.71
N ILE A 196 5.61 -14.89 6.73
CA ILE A 196 5.71 -16.36 6.85
C ILE A 196 5.03 -17.04 5.65
N ALA A 197 3.83 -16.57 5.27
CA ALA A 197 3.09 -17.09 4.13
C ALA A 197 3.84 -16.89 2.81
N ALA A 198 4.45 -15.71 2.60
CA ALA A 198 5.26 -15.43 1.43
C ALA A 198 6.47 -16.37 1.32
N VAL A 199 7.21 -16.55 2.43
CA VAL A 199 8.37 -17.46 2.48
C VAL A 199 7.96 -18.90 2.18
N ARG A 200 6.90 -19.41 2.82
CA ARG A 200 6.38 -20.77 2.56
C ARG A 200 5.84 -20.97 1.14
N GLY A 201 5.42 -19.87 0.51
CA GLY A 201 5.02 -19.84 -0.89
C GLY A 201 6.20 -19.85 -1.87
N GLY A 202 7.43 -19.63 -1.40
CA GLY A 202 8.62 -19.60 -2.24
C GLY A 202 9.04 -18.21 -2.70
N ALA A 203 8.75 -17.17 -1.91
CA ALA A 203 9.32 -15.84 -2.13
C ALA A 203 10.84 -15.86 -1.91
N ASP A 204 11.58 -15.22 -2.81
CA ASP A 204 13.04 -15.05 -2.73
C ASP A 204 13.43 -13.74 -2.03
N ARG A 205 12.49 -12.79 -1.95
CA ARG A 205 12.67 -11.48 -1.33
C ARG A 205 11.33 -10.96 -0.78
N LEU A 206 11.38 -10.17 0.28
CA LEU A 206 10.21 -9.49 0.83
C LEU A 206 10.30 -7.97 0.62
N GLU A 207 9.18 -7.34 0.31
CA GLU A 207 9.00 -5.89 0.44
C GLU A 207 8.04 -5.62 1.61
N LEU A 208 8.58 -5.07 2.70
CA LEU A 208 7.79 -4.73 3.88
C LEU A 208 7.13 -3.36 3.72
N CYS A 209 5.81 -3.35 3.82
CA CYS A 209 4.96 -2.16 3.75
C CYS A 209 4.13 -1.99 5.03
N GLY A 210 3.82 -0.75 5.40
CA GLY A 210 2.68 -0.44 6.27
C GLY A 210 1.43 -0.17 5.44
N ASN A 211 0.24 -0.53 5.92
CA ASN A 211 -1.03 -0.19 5.26
C ASN A 211 -1.10 -0.64 3.78
N LEU A 212 -0.61 -1.83 3.45
CA LEU A 212 -0.46 -2.30 2.06
C LEU A 212 -1.77 -2.25 1.25
N ALA A 213 -2.87 -2.69 1.87
CA ALA A 213 -4.21 -2.65 1.26
C ALA A 213 -4.73 -1.22 0.98
N LEU A 214 -4.14 -0.20 1.60
CA LEU A 214 -4.51 1.20 1.45
C LEU A 214 -3.56 1.90 0.48
N GLY A 215 -3.87 1.80 -0.82
CA GLY A 215 -3.21 2.60 -1.85
C GLY A 215 -1.76 2.21 -2.15
N GLY A 216 -1.40 0.94 -1.94
CA GLY A 216 -0.11 0.37 -2.35
C GLY A 216 1.00 0.49 -1.30
N GLY A 217 0.67 0.71 -0.02
CA GLY A 217 1.64 0.72 1.07
C GLY A 217 2.20 2.10 1.44
N THR A 218 2.71 2.18 2.66
CA THR A 218 3.36 3.32 3.34
C THR A 218 4.57 2.79 4.12
N THR A 219 5.37 3.68 4.72
CA THR A 219 6.47 3.24 5.59
C THR A 219 5.94 2.38 6.75
N PRO A 220 6.46 1.15 6.96
CA PRO A 220 6.07 0.30 8.08
C PRO A 220 6.62 0.85 9.41
N SER A 221 6.15 0.32 10.54
CA SER A 221 6.78 0.63 11.83
C SER A 221 8.10 -0.16 11.99
N ILE A 222 9.05 0.40 12.74
CA ILE A 222 10.29 -0.29 13.11
C ILE A 222 10.01 -1.58 13.90
N GLY A 223 8.96 -1.58 14.74
CA GLY A 223 8.54 -2.77 15.48
C GLY A 223 8.13 -3.92 14.56
N LEU A 224 7.35 -3.63 13.51
CA LEU A 224 6.96 -4.61 12.52
C LEU A 224 8.18 -5.17 11.78
N PHE A 225 9.11 -4.31 11.35
CA PHE A 225 10.32 -4.77 10.67
C PHE A 225 11.16 -5.71 11.53
N LYS A 226 11.39 -5.36 12.80
CA LYS A 226 12.14 -6.22 13.73
C LYS A 226 11.46 -7.58 13.90
N ALA A 227 10.13 -7.61 14.04
CA ALA A 227 9.38 -8.85 14.17
C ALA A 227 9.46 -9.72 12.90
N VAL A 228 9.32 -9.10 11.71
CA VAL A 228 9.46 -9.80 10.43
C VAL A 228 10.89 -10.33 10.25
N ARG A 229 11.91 -9.54 10.60
CA ARG A 229 13.31 -9.98 10.49
C ARG A 229 13.61 -11.20 11.36
N VAL A 230 12.99 -11.31 12.54
CA VAL A 230 13.11 -12.50 13.41
C VAL A 230 12.39 -13.71 12.82
N ALA A 231 11.23 -13.50 12.19
CA ALA A 231 10.42 -14.58 11.63
C ALA A 231 10.93 -15.10 10.27
N ALA A 232 11.63 -14.26 9.50
CA ALA A 232 12.18 -14.60 8.19
C ALA A 232 13.45 -15.46 8.32
N PRO A 233 13.70 -16.39 7.37
CA PRO A 233 14.97 -17.12 7.29
C PRO A 233 16.17 -16.18 7.25
N GLN A 234 17.27 -16.60 7.90
CA GLN A 234 18.52 -15.86 7.88
C GLN A 234 19.02 -15.67 6.44
N GLY A 235 19.38 -14.43 6.08
CA GLY A 235 19.87 -14.10 4.75
C GLY A 235 18.79 -13.84 3.70
N LEU A 236 17.49 -14.01 4.02
CA LEU A 236 16.42 -13.59 3.12
C LEU A 236 16.42 -12.05 3.01
N PRO A 237 16.54 -11.46 1.81
CA PRO A 237 16.54 -10.01 1.67
C PRO A 237 15.17 -9.42 1.99
N ILE A 238 15.17 -8.33 2.77
CA ILE A 238 13.98 -7.56 3.13
C ILE A 238 14.20 -6.11 2.72
N MET A 239 13.42 -5.69 1.73
CA MET A 239 13.30 -4.31 1.27
C MET A 239 12.23 -3.60 2.09
N VAL A 240 12.40 -2.32 2.37
CA VAL A 240 11.43 -1.54 3.16
C VAL A 240 10.85 -0.40 2.33
N MET A 241 9.53 -0.30 2.28
CA MET A 241 8.84 0.86 1.70
C MET A 241 9.16 2.12 2.51
N ILE A 242 9.56 3.18 1.82
CA ILE A 242 9.74 4.52 2.38
C ILE A 242 8.76 5.46 1.69
N ARG A 243 7.61 5.63 2.33
CA ARG A 243 6.49 6.42 1.82
C ARG A 243 5.66 6.95 3.00
N PRO A 244 5.79 8.24 3.36
CA PRO A 244 5.25 8.77 4.62
C PRO A 244 3.72 8.89 4.62
N ARG A 245 3.08 8.89 3.45
CA ARG A 245 1.62 8.95 3.28
C ARG A 245 1.16 8.33 1.97
N THR A 246 -0.13 8.02 1.90
CA THR A 246 -0.81 7.64 0.66
C THR A 246 -1.07 8.86 -0.23
N GLY A 247 -1.53 8.61 -1.46
CA GLY A 247 -1.75 9.66 -2.47
C GLY A 247 -0.58 9.78 -3.44
N ASP A 248 -0.30 11.00 -3.90
CA ASP A 248 0.78 11.29 -4.84
C ASP A 248 2.19 11.06 -4.27
N PHE A 249 3.19 11.26 -5.13
CA PHE A 249 4.62 11.16 -4.84
C PHE A 249 5.33 12.52 -4.88
N LEU A 250 4.56 13.62 -4.80
CA LEU A 250 5.08 14.98 -4.73
C LEU A 250 5.18 15.38 -3.25
N TYR A 251 6.37 15.19 -2.68
CA TYR A 251 6.57 15.41 -1.25
C TYR A 251 7.01 16.84 -0.93
N THR A 252 6.54 17.34 0.21
CA THR A 252 7.06 18.56 0.84
C THR A 252 8.48 18.32 1.39
N ASP A 253 9.21 19.39 1.72
CA ASP A 253 10.53 19.25 2.37
C ASP A 253 10.45 18.58 3.73
N ALA A 254 9.35 18.78 4.48
CA ALA A 254 9.13 18.13 5.76
C ALA A 254 8.92 16.62 5.60
N GLU A 255 8.11 16.20 4.62
CA GLU A 255 7.90 14.79 4.29
C GLU A 255 9.19 14.12 3.82
N HIS A 256 9.99 14.82 2.99
CA HIS A 256 11.29 14.29 2.55
C HIS A 256 12.29 14.17 3.71
N ARG A 257 12.25 15.05 4.73
CA ARG A 257 13.04 14.88 5.96
C ARG A 257 12.64 13.62 6.72
N VAL A 258 11.33 13.39 6.89
CA VAL A 258 10.80 12.16 7.53
C VAL A 258 11.32 10.92 6.79
N MET A 259 11.20 10.89 5.46
CA MET A 259 11.70 9.78 4.64
C MET A 259 13.19 9.48 4.87
N ARG A 260 14.03 10.52 5.03
CA ARG A 260 15.47 10.31 5.29
C ARG A 260 15.74 9.74 6.67
N GLU A 261 15.02 10.18 7.70
CA GLU A 261 15.13 9.61 9.04
C GLU A 261 14.64 8.16 9.06
N ASP A 262 13.55 7.83 8.35
CA ASP A 262 13.10 6.46 8.20
C ASP A 262 14.16 5.58 7.52
N ILE A 263 14.75 6.04 6.41
CA ILE A 263 15.84 5.31 5.72
C ILE A 263 16.99 5.02 6.69
N LYS A 264 17.39 6.01 7.49
CA LYS A 264 18.45 5.84 8.49
C LYS A 264 18.05 4.79 9.54
N ALA A 265 16.85 4.89 10.10
CA ALA A 265 16.35 3.97 11.11
C ALA A 265 16.27 2.53 10.59
N PHE A 266 15.80 2.31 9.36
CA PHE A 266 15.75 0.97 8.76
C PHE A 266 17.12 0.43 8.38
N LYS A 267 18.04 1.29 7.92
CA LYS A 267 19.43 0.89 7.71
C LYS A 267 20.09 0.42 9.02
N GLU A 268 19.91 1.18 10.10
CA GLU A 268 20.41 0.80 11.43
C GLU A 268 19.76 -0.48 11.97
N ALA A 269 18.49 -0.73 11.64
CA ALA A 269 17.80 -1.96 12.00
C ALA A 269 18.22 -3.17 11.15
N GLY A 270 18.96 -2.98 10.05
CA GLY A 270 19.44 -4.05 9.17
C GLY A 270 18.51 -4.38 8.00
N ALA A 271 17.81 -3.39 7.44
CA ALA A 271 17.12 -3.55 6.15
C ALA A 271 18.15 -3.73 5.02
N ASP A 272 17.84 -4.62 4.07
CA ASP A 272 18.75 -4.91 2.94
C ASP A 272 18.65 -3.85 1.84
N GLY A 273 17.54 -3.10 1.82
CA GLY A 273 17.34 -1.96 0.95
C GLY A 273 16.02 -1.26 1.21
N VAL A 274 15.76 -0.22 0.41
CA VAL A 274 14.55 0.59 0.51
C VAL A 274 13.87 0.71 -0.86
N VAL A 275 12.55 0.88 -0.84
CA VAL A 275 11.72 1.16 -2.03
C VAL A 275 11.05 2.50 -1.83
N LEU A 276 11.20 3.42 -2.79
CA LEU A 276 10.58 4.74 -2.75
C LEU A 276 10.40 5.32 -4.15
N GLY A 277 9.59 6.36 -4.28
CA GLY A 277 9.44 7.10 -5.53
C GLY A 277 9.15 8.56 -5.23
N ILE A 278 9.89 9.49 -5.85
CA ILE A 278 9.71 10.93 -5.66
C ILE A 278 9.56 11.56 -7.03
N LEU A 279 8.46 12.31 -7.22
CA LEU A 279 8.13 12.97 -8.46
C LEU A 279 8.10 14.49 -8.29
N GLN A 280 8.40 15.19 -9.37
CA GLN A 280 8.16 16.63 -9.54
C GLN A 280 6.70 16.88 -9.95
N LYS A 281 6.29 18.15 -9.91
CA LYS A 281 4.92 18.58 -10.27
C LYS A 281 4.52 18.18 -11.70
N ASP A 282 5.49 18.05 -12.60
CA ASP A 282 5.28 17.66 -14.00
C ASP A 282 5.31 16.13 -14.21
N GLY A 283 5.39 15.34 -13.14
CA GLY A 283 5.41 13.89 -13.17
C GLY A 283 6.77 13.27 -13.48
N LYS A 284 7.84 14.07 -13.69
CA LYS A 284 9.20 13.54 -13.84
C LYS A 284 9.78 13.12 -12.49
N ILE A 285 10.75 12.21 -12.52
CA ILE A 285 11.50 11.80 -11.32
C ILE A 285 12.26 13.01 -10.75
N ASP A 286 12.16 13.21 -9.44
CA ASP A 286 12.99 14.16 -8.72
C ASP A 286 14.38 13.56 -8.46
N VAL A 287 15.24 13.62 -9.48
CA VAL A 287 16.59 13.05 -9.43
C VAL A 287 17.43 13.63 -8.28
N ALA A 288 17.23 14.89 -7.91
CA ALA A 288 17.97 15.53 -6.83
C ALA A 288 17.62 14.88 -5.49
N ARG A 289 16.33 14.72 -5.19
CA ARG A 289 15.87 14.09 -3.95
C ARG A 289 16.01 12.57 -3.94
N THR A 290 15.95 11.92 -5.10
CA THR A 290 16.21 10.47 -5.24
C THR A 290 17.69 10.12 -5.10
N LYS A 291 18.63 10.98 -5.52
CA LYS A 291 20.07 10.72 -5.29
C LYS A 291 20.45 10.71 -3.81
N THR A 292 19.70 11.42 -2.97
CA THR A 292 19.90 11.43 -1.51
C THR A 292 19.26 10.24 -0.77
N GLY A 293 18.52 9.37 -1.47
CA GLY A 293 17.93 8.14 -0.94
C GLY A 293 17.64 7.19 -2.09
N GLN A 294 18.53 6.21 -2.31
CA GLN A 294 18.51 5.35 -3.51
C GLN A 294 17.15 4.63 -3.66
N ALA A 295 16.64 4.58 -4.90
CA ALA A 295 15.30 4.11 -5.22
C ALA A 295 15.20 3.46 -6.61
N SER A 296 14.30 2.48 -6.75
CA SER A 296 13.82 1.91 -8.01
C SER A 296 12.40 2.42 -8.34
N THR A 297 12.04 2.43 -9.63
CA THR A 297 10.88 3.17 -10.18
C THR A 297 9.85 2.27 -10.87
N ALA A 298 8.55 2.62 -10.79
CA ALA A 298 7.45 1.99 -11.55
C ALA A 298 6.63 3.01 -12.38
N PRO A 299 6.17 2.69 -13.61
CA PRO A 299 5.19 3.47 -14.37
C PRO A 299 3.83 2.76 -14.63
N SER A 300 2.80 3.55 -15.01
CA SER A 300 1.40 3.18 -15.36
C SER A 300 1.11 3.42 -16.88
N PRO A 301 -0.08 3.12 -17.48
CA PRO A 301 -0.34 1.95 -18.30
C PRO A 301 -0.52 2.24 -19.82
N SER A 302 0.40 1.69 -20.62
CA SER A 302 0.12 0.71 -21.69
C SER A 302 1.34 -0.22 -21.70
N ALA A 303 1.33 -1.20 -20.79
CA ALA A 303 2.54 -1.57 -20.07
C ALA A 303 3.59 -2.32 -20.90
N LEU A 304 3.22 -3.25 -21.78
CA LEU A 304 4.20 -4.16 -22.39
C LEU A 304 5.22 -3.48 -23.33
N PRO A 305 4.84 -2.61 -24.29
CA PRO A 305 5.82 -1.92 -25.13
C PRO A 305 6.77 -1.02 -24.32
N HIS A 306 6.25 -0.32 -23.31
CA HIS A 306 7.05 0.51 -22.42
C HIS A 306 7.97 -0.32 -21.51
N LEU A 307 7.51 -1.45 -20.99
CA LEU A 307 8.33 -2.37 -20.19
C LEU A 307 9.47 -2.97 -21.02
N ARG A 308 9.23 -3.35 -22.28
CA ARG A 308 10.30 -3.78 -23.20
C ARG A 308 11.34 -2.68 -23.42
N LEU A 309 10.89 -1.44 -23.64
CA LEU A 309 11.78 -0.29 -23.80
C LEU A 309 12.58 -0.01 -22.52
N LEU A 310 11.94 -0.08 -21.35
CA LEU A 310 12.58 0.12 -20.05
C LEU A 310 13.61 -0.96 -19.76
N LEU A 311 13.31 -2.23 -20.03
CA LEU A 311 14.27 -3.34 -19.86
C LEU A 311 15.46 -3.20 -20.79
N ARG A 312 15.24 -2.88 -22.08
CA ARG A 312 16.32 -2.61 -23.03
C ARG A 312 17.16 -1.39 -22.62
N THR A 313 16.55 -0.36 -22.05
CA THR A 313 17.26 0.81 -21.55
C THR A 313 18.03 0.51 -20.27
N ALA A 314 17.44 -0.28 -19.35
CA ALA A 314 18.05 -0.70 -18.11
C ALA A 314 19.23 -1.66 -18.31
N SER A 315 19.21 -2.48 -19.35
CA SER A 315 20.38 -3.29 -19.75
C SER A 315 21.61 -2.45 -20.13
N ARG A 316 21.42 -1.13 -20.36
CA ARG A 316 22.47 -0.14 -20.63
C ARG A 316 22.77 0.76 -19.43
N MET A 317 22.03 0.60 -18.32
CA MET A 317 22.27 1.33 -17.08
C MET A 317 23.30 0.57 -16.21
N PRO A 318 24.07 1.27 -15.36
CA PRO A 318 24.99 0.63 -14.42
C PRO A 318 24.27 -0.38 -13.50
N SER A 319 25.03 -1.38 -13.04
CA SER A 319 24.60 -2.65 -12.42
C SER A 319 23.67 -2.56 -11.20
N PHE A 320 23.41 -1.35 -10.67
CA PHE A 320 22.59 -1.14 -9.47
C PHE A 320 21.10 -0.91 -9.77
N ALA A 321 20.71 -0.66 -11.03
CA ALA A 321 19.31 -0.41 -11.39
C ALA A 321 18.68 -1.66 -12.00
N LYS A 322 17.87 -2.38 -11.22
CA LYS A 322 17.07 -3.51 -11.70
C LYS A 322 15.64 -3.07 -11.99
N VAL A 323 15.08 -3.54 -13.11
CA VAL A 323 13.68 -3.31 -13.46
C VAL A 323 12.85 -4.40 -12.81
N LEU A 324 11.92 -3.98 -11.97
CA LEU A 324 10.98 -4.86 -11.28
C LEU A 324 9.58 -4.63 -11.84
N VAL A 325 8.93 -5.69 -12.32
CA VAL A 325 7.55 -5.61 -12.79
C VAL A 325 6.62 -6.04 -11.66
N GLY A 326 5.76 -5.12 -11.19
CA GLY A 326 5.00 -5.34 -9.95
C GLY A 326 3.48 -5.17 -10.03
N SER A 327 2.96 -4.34 -10.94
CA SER A 327 1.53 -4.03 -10.95
C SER A 327 0.72 -5.16 -11.61
N GLY A 328 -0.13 -5.83 -10.82
CA GLY A 328 -1.08 -6.83 -11.32
C GLY A 328 -0.49 -8.20 -11.64
N VAL A 329 0.73 -8.50 -11.19
CA VAL A 329 1.35 -9.82 -11.34
C VAL A 329 0.65 -10.85 -10.46
N ASN A 330 0.16 -11.92 -11.07
CA ASN A 330 -0.49 -13.07 -10.43
C ASN A 330 -0.39 -14.30 -11.36
N ALA A 331 -0.96 -15.44 -10.95
CA ALA A 331 -0.89 -16.68 -11.72
C ALA A 331 -1.43 -16.57 -13.17
N GLN A 332 -2.42 -15.71 -13.40
CA GLN A 332 -2.99 -15.53 -14.74
C GLN A 332 -2.13 -14.63 -15.62
N THR A 333 -1.44 -13.65 -15.03
CA THR A 333 -0.70 -12.62 -15.77
C THR A 333 0.79 -12.90 -15.90
N VAL A 334 1.37 -13.71 -15.00
CA VAL A 334 2.82 -13.95 -14.96
C VAL A 334 3.34 -14.73 -16.17
N GLY A 335 2.58 -15.71 -16.67
CA GLY A 335 2.99 -16.49 -17.84
C GLY A 335 3.16 -15.64 -19.10
N PRO A 336 2.12 -14.92 -19.57
CA PRO A 336 2.22 -14.01 -20.71
C PRO A 336 3.28 -12.94 -20.52
N LEU A 337 3.44 -12.41 -19.30
CA LEU A 337 4.47 -11.43 -18.98
C LEU A 337 5.88 -11.98 -19.20
N LEU A 338 6.17 -13.16 -18.67
CA LEU A 338 7.49 -13.79 -18.78
C LEU A 338 7.81 -14.18 -20.22
N ALA A 339 6.84 -14.73 -20.96
CA ALA A 339 7.01 -15.08 -22.37
C ALA A 339 7.54 -13.90 -23.19
N GLU A 340 7.08 -12.68 -22.88
CA GLU A 340 7.43 -11.47 -23.62
C GLU A 340 8.69 -10.76 -23.10
N LEU A 341 8.96 -10.85 -21.79
CA LEU A 341 9.98 -10.03 -21.15
C LEU A 341 11.26 -10.80 -20.77
N LEU A 342 11.22 -12.14 -20.70
CA LEU A 342 12.43 -12.95 -20.48
C LEU A 342 13.51 -12.74 -21.56
N PRO A 343 13.17 -12.72 -22.87
CA PRO A 343 14.14 -12.40 -23.92
C PRO A 343 14.66 -10.97 -23.84
N CYS A 344 13.93 -10.08 -23.15
CA CYS A 344 14.34 -8.70 -22.92
C CYS A 344 15.20 -8.53 -21.66
N GLY A 345 15.55 -9.62 -20.96
CA GLY A 345 16.42 -9.61 -19.79
C GLY A 345 15.68 -9.46 -18.44
N LEU A 346 14.36 -9.67 -18.39
CA LEU A 346 13.65 -9.70 -17.10
C LEU A 346 14.17 -10.86 -16.23
N ARG A 347 14.49 -10.58 -14.96
CA ARG A 347 14.99 -11.58 -14.00
C ARG A 347 14.32 -11.50 -12.63
N GLU A 348 13.43 -10.53 -12.43
CA GLU A 348 12.74 -10.34 -11.16
C GLU A 348 11.27 -9.98 -11.40
N VAL A 349 10.38 -10.55 -10.59
CA VAL A 349 8.94 -10.22 -10.58
C VAL A 349 8.51 -9.85 -9.17
N HIS A 350 7.53 -8.97 -9.08
CA HIS A 350 6.99 -8.48 -7.82
C HIS A 350 5.48 -8.69 -7.78
N LEU A 351 4.95 -9.10 -6.63
CA LEU A 351 3.52 -9.29 -6.44
C LEU A 351 3.10 -9.05 -5.00
N SER A 352 1.80 -8.82 -4.79
CA SER A 352 1.24 -8.74 -3.44
C SER A 352 0.66 -10.08 -2.95
N ALA A 353 0.16 -10.92 -3.87
CA ALA A 353 -0.51 -12.19 -3.57
C ALA A 353 -1.58 -12.10 -2.46
N GLY A 354 -2.14 -10.91 -2.24
CA GLY A 354 -2.99 -10.65 -1.07
C GLY A 354 -4.47 -10.95 -1.30
N GLY A 355 -5.21 -10.94 -0.20
CA GLY A 355 -6.65 -11.08 -0.18
C GLY A 355 -7.23 -10.69 1.18
N TRP A 356 -8.52 -10.37 1.21
CA TRP A 356 -9.25 -10.05 2.44
C TRP A 356 -9.73 -11.34 3.13
N THR A 357 -9.33 -11.54 4.37
CA THR A 357 -9.85 -12.58 5.25
C THR A 357 -10.86 -11.99 6.23
N PRO A 358 -12.04 -12.62 6.44
CA PRO A 358 -13.00 -12.15 7.43
C PRO A 358 -12.41 -12.11 8.85
N SER A 359 -12.87 -11.16 9.67
CA SER A 359 -12.57 -11.16 11.10
C SER A 359 -13.15 -12.36 11.82
N GLU A 360 -12.42 -12.85 12.80
CA GLU A 360 -12.89 -13.82 13.79
C GLU A 360 -13.73 -13.16 14.91
N MET A 361 -13.78 -11.83 14.97
CA MET A 361 -14.61 -11.10 15.94
C MET A 361 -16.09 -11.51 15.80
N GLU A 362 -16.60 -12.18 16.83
CA GLU A 362 -18.00 -12.62 16.95
C GLU A 362 -18.92 -11.44 17.28
N PHE A 363 -18.50 -10.57 18.22
CA PHE A 363 -19.24 -9.37 18.58
C PHE A 363 -18.80 -8.17 17.74
N ARG A 364 -19.77 -7.50 17.10
CA ARG A 364 -19.55 -6.29 16.30
C ARG A 364 -20.61 -5.25 16.64
N ARG A 365 -20.18 -4.11 17.18
CA ARG A 365 -21.08 -3.01 17.50
C ARG A 365 -21.39 -2.21 16.24
N GLU A 366 -22.66 -2.19 15.85
CA GLU A 366 -23.11 -1.39 14.71
C GLU A 366 -22.93 0.12 14.98
N GLY A 367 -22.59 0.86 13.93
CA GLY A 367 -22.46 2.32 13.98
C GLY A 367 -21.15 2.87 14.53
N MET A 368 -20.20 2.02 14.97
CA MET A 368 -18.86 2.46 15.38
C MET A 368 -17.86 2.20 14.24
N GLY A 369 -17.66 3.22 13.41
CA GLY A 369 -16.68 3.19 12.32
C GLY A 369 -15.38 3.92 12.66
N MET A 370 -14.22 3.38 12.29
CA MET A 370 -12.89 3.99 12.53
C MET A 370 -12.53 5.14 11.55
N GLY A 371 -13.53 5.86 11.05
CA GLY A 371 -13.35 7.07 10.24
C GLY A 371 -13.20 6.85 8.73
N VAL A 372 -13.18 5.60 8.24
CA VAL A 372 -13.17 5.29 6.79
C VAL A 372 -14.24 4.23 6.51
N GLY A 373 -15.50 4.64 6.47
CA GLY A 373 -16.64 3.74 6.25
C GLY A 373 -16.52 2.94 4.95
N ARG A 374 -16.24 1.64 5.06
CA ARG A 374 -16.27 0.66 3.97
C ARG A 374 -16.59 -0.75 4.48
N GLU A 375 -17.15 -1.55 3.58
CA GLU A 375 -17.14 -3.01 3.67
C GLU A 375 -15.69 -3.49 3.89
N GLY A 376 -15.51 -4.42 4.83
CA GLY A 376 -14.19 -4.91 5.20
C GLY A 376 -13.52 -4.17 6.36
N GLU A 377 -14.21 -3.30 7.09
CA GLU A 377 -13.70 -2.69 8.33
C GLU A 377 -13.13 -3.71 9.32
N TRP A 378 -13.74 -4.89 9.36
CA TRP A 378 -13.30 -6.00 10.19
C TRP A 378 -12.44 -7.02 9.41
N ALA A 379 -12.42 -6.93 8.09
CA ALA A 379 -11.61 -7.83 7.27
C ALA A 379 -10.14 -7.44 7.39
N ILE A 380 -9.28 -8.46 7.30
CA ILE A 380 -7.84 -8.30 7.42
C ILE A 380 -7.23 -8.65 6.07
N TRP A 381 -6.40 -7.75 5.53
CA TRP A 381 -5.62 -8.08 4.35
C TRP A 381 -4.49 -9.03 4.74
N ARG A 382 -4.36 -10.15 4.02
CA ARG A 382 -3.31 -11.14 4.26
C ARG A 382 -2.74 -11.65 2.95
N THR A 383 -1.44 -11.94 2.96
CA THR A 383 -0.77 -12.65 1.87
C THR A 383 -1.19 -14.11 1.85
N SER A 384 -1.47 -14.67 0.66
CA SER A 384 -1.83 -16.07 0.49
C SER A 384 -0.62 -16.91 0.07
N GLU A 385 -0.23 -17.86 0.92
CA GLU A 385 0.83 -18.84 0.63
C GLU A 385 0.58 -19.57 -0.69
N GLN A 386 -0.65 -20.01 -0.93
CA GLN A 386 -1.03 -20.74 -2.14
C GLN A 386 -0.88 -19.89 -3.40
N LYS A 387 -1.29 -18.62 -3.37
CA LYS A 387 -1.14 -17.72 -4.52
C LYS A 387 0.33 -17.43 -4.84
N VAL A 388 1.18 -17.31 -3.81
CA VAL A 388 2.63 -17.16 -4.01
C VAL A 388 3.22 -18.44 -4.62
N ARG A 389 2.84 -19.61 -4.10
CA ARG A 389 3.29 -20.91 -4.62
C ARG A 389 2.92 -21.13 -6.09
N GLU A 390 1.67 -20.83 -6.44
CA GLU A 390 1.19 -20.95 -7.82
C GLU A 390 2.03 -20.08 -8.78
N VAL A 391 2.33 -18.84 -8.38
CA VAL A 391 3.21 -17.97 -9.17
C VAL A 391 4.64 -18.53 -9.24
N ARG A 392 5.20 -19.02 -8.14
CA ARG A 392 6.55 -19.63 -8.11
C ARG A 392 6.66 -20.79 -9.09
N GLU A 393 5.69 -21.70 -9.10
CA GLU A 393 5.68 -22.86 -10.00
C GLU A 393 5.63 -22.42 -11.48
N LEU A 394 4.79 -21.44 -11.81
CA LEU A 394 4.70 -20.91 -13.17
C LEU A 394 5.98 -20.20 -13.61
N VAL A 395 6.59 -19.43 -12.71
CA VAL A 395 7.84 -18.70 -12.96
C VAL A 395 9.00 -19.68 -13.19
N ASP A 396 9.13 -20.71 -12.34
CA ASP A 396 10.16 -21.75 -12.49
C ASP A 396 10.00 -22.49 -13.82
N LYS A 397 8.77 -22.90 -14.15
CA LYS A 397 8.49 -23.56 -15.42
C LYS A 397 8.87 -22.69 -16.62
N ALA A 398 8.42 -21.44 -16.63
CA ALA A 398 8.70 -20.51 -17.74
C ALA A 398 10.20 -20.22 -17.90
N TRP A 399 10.94 -20.15 -16.79
CA TRP A 399 12.38 -19.97 -16.81
C TRP A 399 13.12 -21.18 -17.41
N LEU A 400 12.77 -22.40 -16.98
CA LEU A 400 13.36 -23.62 -17.52
C LEU A 400 13.10 -23.75 -19.03
N GLU A 401 11.86 -23.50 -19.46
CA GLU A 401 11.49 -23.49 -20.88
C GLU A 401 12.24 -22.42 -21.69
N TYR A 402 12.55 -21.27 -21.07
CA TYR A 402 13.35 -20.23 -21.72
C TYR A 402 14.83 -20.64 -21.86
N VAL A 403 15.45 -21.11 -20.77
CA VAL A 403 16.87 -21.55 -20.78
C VAL A 403 17.11 -22.69 -21.76
N GLU A 404 16.21 -23.68 -21.84
CA GLU A 404 16.35 -24.78 -22.80
C GLU A 404 16.22 -24.31 -24.25
N ARG A 405 15.37 -23.31 -24.54
CA ARG A 405 15.28 -22.70 -25.87
C ARG A 405 16.54 -21.93 -26.26
N GLU A 406 17.14 -21.19 -25.33
CA GLU A 406 18.38 -20.43 -25.58
C GLU A 406 19.58 -21.36 -25.81
N LYS A 407 19.64 -22.52 -25.14
CA LYS A 407 20.70 -23.52 -25.38
C LYS A 407 20.60 -24.21 -26.74
N ALA A 408 19.40 -24.25 -27.31
CA ALA A 408 19.12 -24.92 -28.58
C ALA A 408 19.36 -24.00 -29.81
N GLN A 409 19.62 -22.72 -29.60
CA GLN A 409 19.99 -21.71 -30.60
C GLN A 409 21.49 -21.50 -30.61
#